data_AF-A0A1Q8Q265-F1
#
_entry.id   AF-A0A1Q8Q265-F1
#
_cell.length_a   1.000
_cell.length_b   1.000
_cell.length_c   1.000
_cell.angle_alpha   90.00
_cell.angle_beta   90.00
_cell.angle_gamma   90.00
#
_symmetry.space_group_name_H-M   'P 1'
#
loop_
_entity.id
_entity.type
_entity.pdbx_description
1 polymer ?
#
loop_
_entity_poly.entity_id
_entity_poly.type
_entity_poly.pdbx_seq_one_letter_code
_entity_poly.pdbx_strand_id
1 'polypeptide(L)' 'MKNLGIALLLWTALVLFSLSVDVFLGFGFTTSLRNAFNPFLVMDIAEMVIFAVFIFFLVVVPLVSFFRKKMKEQD' A
#
# COMPACT_ATOMS: atom_id res chain seq x y z
N MET A 1 -20.11 9.27 19.32
CA MET A 1 -19.57 8.01 18.75
C MET A 1 -20.26 7.56 17.45
N LYS A 2 -20.85 8.47 16.66
CA LYS A 2 -21.58 8.13 15.43
C LYS A 2 -20.65 7.80 14.26
N ASN A 3 -19.57 8.58 14.10
CA ASN A 3 -18.62 8.40 13.00
C ASN A 3 -17.79 7.11 13.15
N LEU A 4 -17.45 6.70 14.38
CA LEU A 4 -16.76 5.44 14.63
C LEU A 4 -17.62 4.23 14.28
N GLY A 5 -18.92 4.25 14.60
CA GLY A 5 -19.84 3.18 14.23
C GLY A 5 -20.03 3.06 12.71
N ILE A 6 -20.18 4.19 12.02
CA ILE A 6 -20.27 4.23 10.55
C ILE A 6 -18.95 3.75 9.92
N ALA A 7 -17.80 4.16 10.45
CA ALA A 7 -16.50 3.72 9.98
C ALA A 7 -16.30 2.21 10.17
N LEU A 8 -16.69 1.65 11.33
CA LEU A 8 -16.61 0.22 11.58
C LEU A 8 -17.52 -0.58 10.66
N LEU A 9 -18.74 -0.09 10.41
CA LEU A 9 -19.71 -0.72 9.52
C LEU A 9 -19.22 -0.71 8.07
N LEU A 10 -18.72 0.43 7.60
CA LEU A 10 -18.09 0.55 6.28
C LEU A 10 -16.89 -0.38 6.16
N TRP A 11 -15.98 -0.37 7.13
CA TRP A 11 -14.79 -1.24 7.12
C TRP A 11 -15.17 -2.72 7.03
N THR A 12 -16.13 -3.16 7.85
CA THR A 12 -16.60 -4.56 7.83
C THR A 12 -17.28 -4.91 6.51
N ALA A 13 -18.12 -4.03 5.97
CA ALA A 13 -18.79 -4.25 4.68
C ALA A 13 -17.77 -4.33 3.52
N LEU A 14 -16.78 -3.44 3.52
CA LEU A 14 -15.70 -3.42 2.52
C LEU A 14 -14.85 -4.68 2.58
N VAL A 15 -14.47 -5.15 3.77
CA VAL A 15 -13.70 -6.39 3.95
C VAL A 15 -14.49 -7.60 3.47
N LEU A 16 -15.76 -7.72 3.86
CA LEU A 16 -16.63 -8.83 3.43
C LEU A 16 -16.84 -8.82 1.91
N PHE A 17 -17.04 -7.65 1.31
CA PHE A 17 -17.18 -7.50 -0.13
C PHE A 17 -15.90 -7.93 -0.87
N SER A 18 -14.73 -7.48 -0.42
CA SER A 18 -13.44 -7.87 -1.01
C SER A 18 -13.22 -9.38 -0.96
N LEU A 19 -13.47 -10.01 0.20
CA LEU A 19 -13.34 -11.47 0.35
C LEU A 19 -14.32 -12.23 -0.55
N SER A 20 -15.54 -11.69 -0.73
CA SER A 20 -16.55 -12.30 -1.60
C SER A 20 -16.11 -12.27 -3.07
N VAL A 21 -15.52 -11.16 -3.51
CA VAL A 21 -14.97 -11.01 -4.87
C VAL A 21 -13.80 -11.97 -5.09
N ASP A 22 -12.90 -12.08 -4.12
CA ASP A 22 -11.77 -13.01 -4.18
C ASP A 22 -12.22 -14.47 -4.38
N VAL A 23 -13.24 -14.90 -3.63
CA VAL A 23 -13.84 -16.23 -3.78
C VAL A 23 -14.54 -16.39 -5.13
N PHE A 24 -15.26 -15.37 -5.61
CA PHE A 24 -15.98 -15.42 -6.88
C PHE A 24 -15.04 -15.51 -8.09
N LEU A 25 -13.86 -14.90 -7.99
CA LEU A 25 -12.79 -15.00 -8.99
C LEU A 25 -12.00 -16.32 -8.91
N GLY A 26 -12.36 -17.21 -7.99
CA GLY A 26 -11.71 -18.51 -7.82
C GLY A 26 -10.35 -18.44 -7.13
N PHE A 27 -10.00 -17.31 -6.52
CA PHE A 27 -8.79 -17.22 -5.70
C PHE A 27 -9.01 -17.99 -4.40
N GLY A 28 -8.06 -18.86 -4.06
CA GLY A 28 -8.11 -19.59 -2.80
C GLY A 28 -8.02 -18.63 -1.62
N PHE A 29 -8.82 -18.85 -0.57
CA PHE A 29 -8.81 -18.05 0.67
C PHE A 29 -7.39 -17.83 1.23
N THR A 30 -6.55 -18.86 1.19
CA THR A 30 -5.15 -18.79 1.63
C THR A 30 -4.28 -17.92 0.74
N THR A 31 -4.53 -17.94 -0.57
CA THR A 31 -3.84 -17.10 -1.56
C THR A 31 -4.24 -15.64 -1.41
N SER A 32 -5.53 -15.33 -1.29
CA SER A 32 -5.99 -13.95 -1.11
C SER A 32 -5.52 -13.35 0.21
N LEU A 33 -5.49 -14.13 1.29
CA LEU A 33 -4.93 -13.70 2.56
C LEU A 33 -3.43 -13.42 2.43
N ARG A 34 -2.69 -14.30 1.76
CA ARG A 34 -1.24 -14.13 1.54
C ARG A 34 -0.93 -12.95 0.61
N ASN A 35 -1.78 -12.70 -0.38
CA ASN A 35 -1.70 -11.53 -1.26
C ASN A 35 -1.97 -10.23 -0.49
N ALA A 36 -2.97 -10.22 0.40
CA ALA A 36 -3.29 -9.07 1.24
C ALA A 36 -2.16 -8.73 2.23
N PHE A 37 -1.50 -9.74 2.81
CA PHE A 37 -0.38 -9.54 3.73
C PHE A 37 0.98 -9.34 3.06
N ASN A 38 1.14 -9.80 1.82
CA ASN A 38 2.37 -9.64 1.07
C ASN A 38 2.09 -9.24 -0.39
N PRO A 39 1.77 -7.95 -0.63
CA PRO A 39 1.41 -7.45 -1.95
C PRO A 39 2.60 -7.50 -2.93
N PHE A 40 3.84 -7.54 -2.44
CA PHE A 40 5.04 -7.61 -3.28
C PHE A 40 5.26 -8.96 -3.95
N LEU A 41 4.71 -10.05 -3.40
CA LEU A 41 4.81 -11.39 -4.02
C LEU A 41 3.92 -11.56 -5.25
N VAL A 42 2.97 -10.64 -5.45
CA VAL A 42 1.87 -10.77 -6.41
C VAL A 42 1.91 -9.66 -7.45
N MET A 43 2.58 -8.55 -7.13
CA MET A 43 2.75 -7.43 -8.06
C MET A 43 3.41 -7.90 -9.34
N ASP A 44 2.85 -7.47 -10.46
CA ASP A 44 3.48 -7.67 -11.76
C ASP A 44 4.84 -6.97 -11.80
N ILE A 45 5.76 -7.46 -12.62
CA ILE A 45 7.10 -6.86 -12.77
C ILE A 45 6.97 -5.38 -13.16
N ALA A 46 6.00 -5.02 -14.01
CA ALA A 46 5.74 -3.64 -14.38
C ALA A 46 5.30 -2.79 -13.17
N GLU A 47 4.42 -3.33 -12.32
CA GLU A 47 3.96 -2.66 -11.11
C GLU A 47 5.13 -2.47 -10.12
N MET A 48 6.00 -3.47 -9.96
CA MET A 48 7.19 -3.38 -9.10
C MET A 48 8.13 -2.26 -9.54
N VAL A 49 8.36 -2.14 -10.85
CA VAL A 49 9.20 -1.07 -11.40
C VAL A 49 8.57 0.30 -11.14
N ILE A 50 7.27 0.47 -11.41
CA ILE A 50 6.57 1.74 -11.19
C ILE A 50 6.60 2.11 -9.71
N PHE A 51 6.33 1.17 -8.82
CA PHE A 51 6.34 1.39 -7.38
C PHE A 51 7.73 1.77 -6.87
N ALA A 52 8.78 1.11 -7.36
CA ALA A 52 10.17 1.45 -7.00
C ALA A 52 10.55 2.86 -7.46
N VAL A 53 10.18 3.25 -8.68
CA VAL A 53 10.39 4.62 -9.18
C VAL A 53 9.62 5.63 -8.34
N PHE A 54 8.38 5.32 -7.98
CA PHE A 54 7.56 6.20 -7.15
C PHE A 54 8.16 6.42 -5.76
N ILE A 55 8.59 5.35 -5.09
CA ILE A 55 9.31 5.42 -3.80
C ILE A 55 10.59 6.24 -3.94
N PHE A 56 11.34 6.06 -5.03
CA PHE A 56 12.57 6.81 -5.29
C PHE A 56 12.29 8.33 -5.35
N PHE A 57 11.29 8.75 -6.13
CA PHE A 57 10.92 10.16 -6.19
C PHE A 57 10.36 10.70 -4.86
N LEU A 58 9.57 9.90 -4.15
CA LEU A 58 8.93 10.33 -2.91
C LEU A 58 9.90 10.40 -1.73
N VAL A 59 10.94 9.55 -1.70
CA VAL A 59 11.83 9.42 -0.54
C VAL A 59 13.23 9.93 -0.84
N VAL A 60 13.84 9.53 -1.95
CA VAL A 60 15.25 9.86 -2.24
C VAL A 60 15.42 11.33 -2.59
N VAL A 61 14.53 11.91 -3.41
CA VAL A 61 14.60 13.33 -3.78
C VAL A 61 14.49 14.26 -2.55
N PRO A 62 13.49 14.09 -1.67
CA PRO A 62 13.41 14.91 -0.46
C PRO A 62 14.49 14.60 0.57
N LEU A 63 14.98 13.36 0.69
CA LEU A 63 16.13 13.06 1.54
C LEU A 63 17.38 13.79 1.05
N VAL A 64 17.71 13.71 -0.24
CA VAL A 64 18.88 14.38 -0.82
C VAL A 64 18.77 15.89 -0.69
N SER A 65 17.58 16.46 -0.91
CA SER A 65 17.38 17.91 -0.71
C SER A 65 17.51 18.32 0.75
N PHE A 66 17.01 17.49 1.69
CA PHE A 66 17.16 17.72 3.13
C PHE A 66 18.62 17.64 3.58
N PHE A 67 19.37 16.62 3.15
CA PHE A 67 20.79 16.48 3.46
C PHE A 67 21.63 17.61 2.84
N ARG A 68 21.36 18.00 1.59
CA ARG A 68 22.03 19.14 0.94
C ARG A 68 21.73 20.45 1.65
N LYS A 69 20.51 20.64 2.17
CA LYS A 69 20.14 21.83 2.94
C LYS A 69 20.89 21.87 4.27
N LYS A 70 20.98 20.73 4.98
CA LYS A 70 21.75 20.60 6.22
C LYS A 70 23.25 20.86 6.02
N MET A 71 23.82 20.43 4.89
CA MET A 71 25.23 20.63 4.59
C MET A 71 25.59 22.09 4.27
N LYS A 72 24.65 22.87 3.73
CA LYS A 72 24.82 24.32 3.47
C LYS A 72 24.62 25.22 4.70
N GLU A 73 24.10 24.68 5.79
CA GLU A 73 23.79 25.42 7.02
C GLU A 73 24.93 25.27 8.07
N GLN A 74 25.99 24.54 7.74
CA GLN A 74 27.19 24.33 8.56
C GLN A 74 28.47 25.00 8.04
N ASP A 75 28.41 25.71 6.90
CA ASP A 75 29.46 26.62 6.39
C ASP A 75 29.07 28.09 6.69
#